data_AF-A0A932IL73-F1
#
_entry.id   AF-A0A932IL73-F1
#
_cell.length_a   1.000
_cell.length_b   1.000
_cell.length_c   1.000
_cell.angle_alpha   90.00
_cell.angle_beta   90.00
_cell.angle_gamma   90.00
#
_symmetry.space_group_name_H-M   'P 1'
#
loop_
_entity.id
_entity.type
_entity.pdbx_description
1 polymer ?
#
loop_
_entity_poly.entity_id
_entity_poly.type
_entity_poly.pdbx_seq_one_letter_code
_entity_poly.pdbx_strand_id
1 'polypeptide(L)'
;ESFGGPIRIAQMATQSAEYGLGSFLTFMAMLSVSLAVLNILPIPALDGGHLALMIYEKITRREIPLKVKLGIQKAGFVLLLAFMAFVIYNDIASF
;
A
#
# COMPACT_ATOMS: atom_id res chain seq x y z
N GLU A 1 0.65 -11.34 14.73
CA GLU A 1 1.07 -12.11 13.54
C GLU A 1 1.24 -11.14 12.37
N SER A 2 2.47 -10.98 11.88
CA SER A 2 2.75 -9.93 10.89
C SER A 2 2.46 -10.45 9.48
N PHE A 3 1.37 -9.94 8.90
CA PHE A 3 1.10 -9.92 7.47
C PHE A 3 2.23 -9.16 6.75
N GLY A 4 3.36 -9.82 6.50
CA GLY A 4 4.60 -9.10 6.24
C GLY A 4 5.05 -9.05 4.78
N GLY A 5 4.74 -10.08 4.00
CA GLY A 5 5.37 -10.29 2.69
C GLY A 5 4.38 -10.77 1.63
N PRO A 6 4.55 -10.37 0.35
CA PRO A 6 3.71 -10.82 -0.76
C PRO A 6 3.62 -12.35 -0.88
N ILE A 7 4.70 -13.07 -0.58
CA ILE A 7 4.74 -14.55 -0.66
C ILE A 7 3.90 -15.13 0.48
N ARG A 8 4.04 -14.63 1.70
CA ARG A 8 3.22 -15.07 2.84
C ARG A 8 1.73 -14.79 2.63
N ILE A 9 1.39 -13.63 2.07
CA ILE A 9 0.00 -13.31 1.71
C ILE A 9 -0.54 -14.32 0.69
N ALA A 10 0.25 -14.69 -0.32
CA ALA A 10 -0.13 -15.71 -1.28
C ALA A 10 -0.34 -17.09 -0.62
N GLN A 11 0.54 -17.50 0.30
CA GLN A 11 0.39 -18.74 1.06
C GLN A 11 -0.89 -18.75 1.91
N MET A 12 -1.16 -17.67 2.64
CA MET A 12 -2.38 -17.54 3.45
C MET A 12 -3.65 -17.56 2.56
N ALA A 13 -3.58 -16.99 1.36
CA ALA A 13 -4.67 -17.05 0.39
C ALA A 13 -4.95 -18.50 -0.07
N THR A 14 -3.89 -19.25 -0.41
CA THR A 14 -4.00 -20.68 -0.78
C THR A 14 -4.58 -21.50 0.37
N GLN A 15 -4.05 -21.32 1.58
CA GLN A 15 -4.52 -22.04 2.76
C GLN A 15 -6.01 -21.73 3.07
N SER A 16 -6.41 -20.46 2.96
CA SER A 16 -7.81 -20.06 3.15
C SER A 16 -8.74 -20.64 2.08
N ALA A 17 -8.25 -20.83 0.85
CA ALA A 17 -8.99 -21.49 -0.22
C ALA A 17 -9.18 -23.00 0.04
N GLU A 18 -8.19 -23.67 0.63
CA GLU A 18 -8.30 -25.08 1.04
C GLU A 18 -9.35 -25.28 2.15
N TYR A 19 -9.52 -24.31 3.06
CA TYR A 19 -10.60 -24.31 4.06
C TYR A 19 -11.99 -23.99 3.49
N GLY A 20 -12.09 -23.72 2.19
CA GLY A 20 -13.34 -23.50 1.47
C GLY A 20 -13.67 -22.03 1.17
N LEU A 21 -14.68 -21.82 0.30
CA LEU A 21 -15.05 -20.50 -0.22
C LEU A 21 -15.37 -19.46 0.86
N GLY A 22 -16.03 -19.87 1.95
CA GLY A 22 -16.37 -18.95 3.05
C GLY A 22 -15.13 -18.36 3.71
N SER A 23 -14.13 -19.20 4.04
CA SER A 23 -12.88 -18.78 4.67
C SER A 23 -12.07 -17.88 3.73
N PHE A 24 -11.97 -18.25 2.45
CA PHE A 24 -11.31 -17.46 1.43
C PHE A 24 -11.91 -16.05 1.28
N LEU A 25 -13.25 -15.94 1.21
CA LEU A 25 -13.92 -14.64 1.13
C LEU A 25 -13.68 -13.78 2.37
N THR A 26 -13.67 -14.37 3.57
CA THR A 26 -13.33 -13.64 4.80
C THR A 26 -11.89 -13.16 4.79
N PHE A 27 -10.93 -14.00 4.38
CA PHE A 27 -9.53 -13.61 4.24
C PHE A 27 -9.37 -12.45 3.24
N MET A 28 -9.99 -12.56 2.07
CA MET A 28 -9.97 -11.52 1.04
C MET A 28 -10.60 -10.22 1.52
N ALA A 29 -11.70 -10.28 2.29
CA ALA A 29 -12.32 -9.10 2.88
C ALA A 29 -11.38 -8.40 3.87
N MET A 30 -10.74 -9.15 4.77
CA MET A 30 -9.77 -8.62 5.73
C MET A 30 -8.54 -8.01 5.04
N LEU A 31 -8.01 -8.68 4.02
CA LEU A 31 -6.92 -8.17 3.18
C LEU A 31 -7.33 -6.85 2.50
N SER A 32 -8.53 -6.82 1.89
CA SER A 32 -9.04 -5.64 1.19
C SER A 32 -9.22 -4.43 2.10
N VAL A 33 -9.76 -4.64 3.31
CA VAL A 33 -9.88 -3.57 4.32
C VAL A 33 -8.50 -3.06 4.73
N SER A 34 -7.53 -3.95 4.93
CA SER A 34 -6.16 -3.57 5.30
C SER A 34 -5.51 -2.73 4.20
N LEU A 35 -5.65 -3.13 2.93
CA LEU A 35 -5.16 -2.37 1.78
C LEU A 35 -5.87 -1.03 1.61
N ALA A 36 -7.19 -0.97 1.88
CA ALA A 36 -7.93 0.29 1.83
C ALA A 36 -7.41 1.29 2.88
N VAL A 37 -7.16 0.84 4.10
CA VAL A 37 -6.56 1.69 5.17
C VAL A 37 -5.17 2.17 4.77
N LEU A 38 -4.32 1.27 4.25
CA LEU A 38 -2.98 1.62 3.79
C LEU A 38 -3.00 2.64 2.64
N ASN A 39 -3.91 2.48 1.67
CA ASN A 39 -4.03 3.39 0.53
C ASN A 39 -4.55 4.79 0.92
N ILE A 40 -5.23 4.95 2.05
CA ILE A 40 -5.70 6.25 2.55
C ILE A 40 -4.58 7.03 3.27
N LEU A 41 -3.49 6.37 3.68
CA LEU A 41 -2.38 7.03 4.35
C LEU A 41 -1.75 8.11 3.44
N PRO A 42 -1.27 9.24 4.01
CA PRO A 42 -0.70 10.35 3.24
C PRO A 42 0.73 10.04 2.77
N ILE A 43 0.91 8.90 2.11
CA ILE A 43 2.20 8.45 1.56
C ILE A 43 2.27 8.91 0.09
N PRO A 44 3.29 9.68 -0.28
CA PRO A 44 3.53 10.04 -1.68
C PRO A 44 3.60 8.81 -2.59
N ALA A 45 2.93 8.87 -3.75
CA ALA A 45 2.70 7.76 -4.70
C ALA A 45 1.55 6.78 -4.38
N LEU A 46 0.90 6.87 -3.22
CA LEU A 46 -0.39 6.22 -2.94
C LEU A 46 -1.56 7.20 -3.13
N ASP A 47 -2.78 6.69 -3.30
CA ASP A 47 -4.02 7.47 -3.47
C ASP A 47 -4.22 8.50 -2.34
N GLY A 48 -3.94 8.11 -1.10
CA GLY A 48 -4.00 8.94 0.09
C GLY A 48 -3.02 10.11 0.07
N GLY A 49 -1.87 9.97 -0.60
CA GLY A 49 -0.92 11.06 -0.83
C GLY A 49 -1.50 12.14 -1.74
N HIS A 50 -2.23 11.76 -2.79
CA HIS A 50 -2.93 12.71 -3.65
C HIS A 50 -4.06 13.42 -2.91
N LEU A 51 -4.84 12.65 -2.13
CA LEU A 51 -5.88 13.17 -1.24
C LEU A 51 -5.32 14.18 -0.24
N ALA A 52 -4.17 13.89 0.39
CA ALA A 52 -3.51 14.80 1.32
C ALA A 52 -3.08 16.10 0.66
N LEU A 53 -2.49 16.03 -0.55
CA LEU A 53 -2.12 17.23 -1.32
C LEU A 53 -3.35 18.07 -1.70
N MET A 54 -4.45 17.44 -2.14
CA MET A 54 -5.69 18.15 -2.45
C MET A 54 -6.31 18.81 -1.21
N ILE A 55 -6.33 18.11 -0.07
CA ILE A 55 -6.80 18.65 1.21
C ILE A 55 -5.94 19.86 1.61
N TYR A 56 -4.62 19.75 1.49
CA TYR A 56 -3.70 20.85 1.75
C TYR A 56 -3.98 22.06 0.86
N GLU A 57 -4.19 21.87 -0.44
CA GLU A 57 -4.53 22.95 -1.38
C GLU A 57 -5.86 23.60 -1.05
N LYS A 58 -6.87 22.80 -0.67
CA LYS A 58 -8.18 23.30 -0.27
C LYS A 58 -8.13 24.14 1.01
N ILE A 59 -7.33 23.74 2.00
CA ILE A 59 -7.16 24.47 3.26
C ILE A 59 -6.33 25.74 3.04
N THR A 60 -5.20 25.61 2.34
CA THR A 60 -4.23 26.71 2.15
C THR A 60 -4.68 27.71 1.08
N ARG A 61 -5.64 27.31 0.23
CA ARG A 61 -6.11 28.06 -0.97
C ARG A 61 -4.96 28.47 -1.91
N ARG A 62 -3.85 27.74 -1.88
CA ARG A 62 -2.68 27.96 -2.73
C ARG A 62 -2.42 26.69 -3.51
N GLU A 63 -2.31 26.84 -4.82
CA GLU A 63 -1.94 25.73 -5.69
C GLU A 63 -0.45 25.40 -5.48
N ILE A 64 -0.17 24.12 -5.27
CA ILE A 64 1.20 23.63 -5.21
C ILE A 64 1.76 23.65 -6.64
N PRO A 65 2.92 24.26 -6.88
CA PRO A 65 3.53 24.29 -8.20
C PRO A 65 3.70 22.88 -8.76
N LEU A 66 3.41 22.69 -10.05
CA LEU A 66 3.47 21.38 -10.71
C LEU A 66 4.84 20.69 -10.51
N LYS A 67 5.94 21.47 -10.53
CA LYS A 67 7.30 20.96 -10.29
C LYS A 67 7.44 20.30 -8.92
N VAL A 68 6.82 20.86 -7.88
CA VAL A 68 6.84 20.34 -6.52
C VAL A 68 5.99 19.08 -6.41
N LYS A 69 4.77 19.08 -6.97
CA LYS A 69 3.92 17.88 -7.02
C LYS A 69 4.64 16.71 -7.70
N LEU A 70 5.27 16.97 -8.85
CA LEU A 70 6.03 15.96 -9.59
C LEU A 70 7.23 15.46 -8.79
N GLY A 71 7.93 16.34 -8.08
CA GLY A 71 9.04 15.98 -7.20
C GLY A 71 8.61 15.06 -6.06
N ILE A 72 7.52 15.40 -5.37
CA ILE A 72 6.93 14.60 -4.28
C ILE A 72 6.50 13.22 -4.81
N GLN A 73 5.80 13.16 -5.94
CA GLN A 73 5.39 11.87 -6.54
C GLN A 73 6.58 11.01 -6.94
N LYS A 74 7.58 11.58 -7.63
CA LYS A 74 8.76 10.83 -8.04
C LYS A 74 9.54 10.29 -6.85
N ALA A 75 9.73 11.11 -5.82
CA ALA A 75 10.38 10.68 -4.58
C ALA A 75 9.59 9.56 -3.89
N GLY A 76 8.26 9.72 -3.79
CA GLY A 76 7.36 8.69 -3.27
C GLY A 76 7.42 7.39 -4.04
N PHE A 77 7.44 7.46 -5.37
CA PHE A 77 7.48 6.29 -6.24
C PHE A 77 8.79 5.53 -6.10
N VAL A 78 9.93 6.23 -6.08
CA VAL A 78 11.24 5.62 -5.85
C VAL A 78 11.31 4.98 -4.45
N LEU A 79 10.80 5.66 -3.43
CA LEU A 79 10.73 5.12 -2.07
C LEU A 79 9.86 3.86 -2.00
N LEU A 80 8.71 3.87 -2.67
CA LEU A 80 7.79 2.74 -2.73
C LEU A 80 8.43 1.54 -3.42
N LEU A 81 9.11 1.75 -4.56
CA LEU A 81 9.86 0.69 -5.24
C LEU A 81 10.98 0.13 -4.37
N ALA A 82 11.72 0.99 -3.67
CA ALA A 82 12.77 0.56 -2.75
C ALA A 82 12.18 -0.26 -1.58
N PHE A 83 11.04 0.17 -1.04
CA PHE A 83 10.32 -0.57 0.00
C PHE A 83 9.80 -1.92 -0.50
N MET A 84 9.21 -1.98 -1.70
CA MET A 84 8.78 -3.23 -2.32
C MET A 84 9.96 -4.20 -2.50
N ALA A 85 11.09 -3.71 -3.02
CA ALA A 85 12.30 -4.51 -3.17
C ALA A 85 12.82 -5.02 -1.81
N PHE A 86 12.81 -4.15 -0.78
CA PHE A 86 13.20 -4.52 0.58
C PHE A 86 12.29 -5.60 1.17
N VAL A 87 10.97 -5.45 1.06
CA VAL A 87 10.00 -6.42 1.56
C VAL A 87 10.15 -7.75 0.83
N ILE A 88 10.27 -7.75 -0.50
CA ILE A 88 10.48 -8.98 -1.29
C ILE A 88 11.80 -9.65 -0.89
N TYR A 89 12.88 -8.88 -0.77
CA TYR A 89 14.18 -9.40 -0.33
C TYR A 89 14.08 -10.03 1.08
N ASN A 90 13.40 -9.36 2.01
CA ASN A 90 13.19 -9.88 3.35
C ASN A 90 12.32 -11.15 3.34
N ASP A 91 11.27 -11.18 2.52
CA ASP A 91 10.37 -12.33 2.39
C ASP A 91 11.14 -13.55 1.88
N ILE A 92 11.96 -13.38 0.83
CA ILE A 92 12.85 -14.43 0.27
C ILE A 92 13.91 -14.86 1.28
N ALA A 93 14.54 -13.93 1.99
CA ALA A 93 15.57 -14.24 2.98
C ALA A 93 15.01 -14.89 4.26
N SER A 94 13.72 -14.68 4.54
CA SER A 94 13.00 -15.26 5.68
C SER A 94 12.27 -16.57 5.35
N PHE A 95 12.29 -16.98 4.08
CA PHE A 95 11.77 -18.24 3.56
C PHE A 95 12.81 -19.36 3.76
#